data_AF-A0A1F9CTN0-F1
#
_entry.id   AF-A0A1F9CTN0-F1
#
_cell.length_a   1.000
_cell.length_b   1.000
_cell.length_c   1.000
_cell.angle_alpha   90.00
_cell.angle_beta   90.00
_cell.angle_gamma   90.00
#
_symmetry.space_group_name_H-M   'P 1'
#
loop_
_entity.id
_entity.type
_entity.pdbx_description
1 polymer ?
#
loop_
_entity_poly.entity_id
_entity_poly.type
_entity_poly.pdbx_seq_one_letter_code
_entity_poly.pdbx_strand_id
1 'polypeptide(L)' 'MPRQKKLESPITLFAAIEAGQHEALRTIAFKERRSMADVVREALDQFIQSQTGTKKTASAKRR' A
#
# COMPACT_ATOMS: atom_id res chain seq x y z
N MET A 1 13.70 -11.41 3.66
CA MET A 1 12.33 -10.99 4.00
C MET A 1 12.38 -9.56 4.51
N PRO A 2 11.97 -8.54 3.74
CA PRO A 2 11.99 -7.18 4.27
C PRO A 2 11.01 -7.11 5.45
N ARG A 3 11.52 -6.69 6.61
CA ARG A 3 10.74 -6.52 7.85
C ARG A 3 9.49 -5.71 7.53
N GLN A 4 8.31 -6.24 7.89
CA GLN A 4 7.09 -5.44 7.96
C GLN A 4 7.39 -4.20 8.80
N LYS A 5 7.43 -3.04 8.14
CA LYS A 5 7.62 -1.76 8.81
C LYS A 5 6.37 -1.56 9.66
N LYS A 6 6.52 -1.60 10.99
CA LYS A 6 5.40 -1.36 11.90
C LYS A 6 4.83 0.01 11.56
N LEU A 7 3.53 0.07 11.32
CA LEU A 7 2.82 1.34 11.12
C LEU A 7 2.91 2.15 12.42
N GLU A 8 3.31 3.41 12.34
CA GLU A 8 3.39 4.30 13.52
C GLU A 8 1.98 4.67 14.03
N SER A 9 1.02 4.82 13.11
CA SER A 9 -0.38 5.19 13.38
C SER A 9 -1.34 4.40 12.48
N PRO A 10 -1.61 3.11 12.77
CA PRO A 10 -2.45 2.27 11.93
C PRO A 10 -3.92 2.72 11.97
N ILE A 11 -4.54 2.84 10.80
CA ILE A 11 -5.99 3.03 10.63
C ILE A 11 -6.52 1.84 9.82
N THR A 12 -7.65 1.28 10.23
CA THR A 12 -8.33 0.22 9.48
C THR A 12 -9.35 0.82 8.53
N LEU A 13 -9.24 0.49 7.24
CA LEU A 13 -10.19 0.88 6.19
C LEU A 13 -11.04 -0.33 5.81
N PHE A 14 -12.35 -0.14 5.74
CA PHE A 14 -13.28 -1.11 5.18
C PHE A 14 -13.87 -0.56 3.87
N ALA A 15 -13.86 -1.37 2.82
CA ALA A 15 -14.42 -1.01 1.53
C ALA A 15 -15.12 -2.23 0.91
N ALA A 16 -16.28 -2.01 0.31
CA ALA A 16 -16.90 -2.98 -0.57
C ALA A 16 -16.22 -2.92 -1.94
N ILE A 17 -15.74 -4.06 -2.43
CA ILE A 17 -15.09 -4.20 -3.74
C ILE A 17 -15.66 -5.42 -4.45
N GLU A 18 -15.48 -5.48 -5.76
CA GLU A 18 -15.92 -6.63 -6.55
C GLU A 18 -15.17 -7.91 -6.16
N ALA A 19 -15.85 -9.05 -6.23
CA ALA A 19 -15.25 -10.35 -5.89
C ALA A 19 -13.99 -10.64 -6.73
N GLY A 20 -14.02 -10.30 -8.02
CA GLY A 20 -12.88 -10.46 -8.93
C GLY A 20 -11.69 -9.56 -8.55
N GLN A 21 -11.93 -8.38 -8.00
CA GLN A 21 -10.86 -7.49 -7.50
C GLN A 21 -10.20 -8.09 -6.25
N HIS A 22 -11.00 -8.62 -5.32
CA HIS A 22 -10.48 -9.31 -4.16
C HIS A 22 -9.64 -10.54 -4.54
N GLU A 23 -10.11 -11.35 -5.50
CA GLU A 23 -9.37 -12.52 -5.98
C GLU A 23 -8.06 -12.16 -6.69
N ALA A 24 -8.06 -11.10 -7.51
CA ALA A 24 -6.86 -10.58 -8.15
C ALA A 24 -5.83 -10.14 -7.10
N LEU A 25 -6.24 -9.37 -6.09
CA LEU A 25 -5.38 -8.94 -4.98
C LEU A 25 -4.80 -10.13 -4.21
N ARG A 26 -5.62 -11.15 -3.92
CA ARG A 26 -5.19 -12.38 -3.25
C ARG A 26 -4.12 -13.12 -4.07
N THR A 27 -4.33 -13.22 -5.37
CA THR A 27 -3.42 -13.90 -6.30
C THR A 27 -2.07 -13.18 -6.39
N ILE A 28 -2.08 -11.85 -6.49
CA ILE A 28 -0.86 -11.02 -6.51
C ILE A 28 -0.09 -11.17 -5.20
N ALA A 29 -0.78 -11.03 -4.06
CA ALA A 29 -0.15 -11.17 -2.74
C ALA A 29 0.51 -12.54 -2.55
N PHE A 30 -0.13 -13.61 -3.03
CA PHE A 30 0.44 -14.96 -3.01
C PHE A 30 1.70 -15.07 -3.88
N LYS A 31 1.65 -14.58 -5.13
CA LYS A 31 2.79 -14.60 -6.07
C LYS A 31 3.99 -13.84 -5.52
N GLU A 32 3.75 -12.68 -4.90
CA GLU A 32 4.80 -11.81 -4.34
C GLU A 32 5.27 -12.22 -2.94
N ARG A 33 4.62 -13.22 -2.31
CA ARG A 33 4.88 -13.63 -0.92
C ARG A 33 4.78 -12.46 0.07
N ARG A 34 3.80 -11.58 -0.13
CA ARG A 34 3.52 -10.41 0.72
C ARG A 34 2.07 -10.44 1.20
N SER A 35 1.73 -9.62 2.20
CA SER A 35 0.34 -9.52 2.65
C SER A 35 -0.49 -8.73 1.64
N MET A 36 -1.79 -9.03 1.51
CA MET A 36 -2.71 -8.21 0.71
C MET A 36 -2.70 -6.74 1.15
N ALA A 37 -2.54 -6.48 2.45
CA ALA A 37 -2.41 -5.14 2.99
C ALA A 37 -1.16 -4.39 2.50
N ASP A 38 -0.04 -5.09 2.27
CA ASP A 38 1.15 -4.48 1.67
C ASP A 38 0.92 -4.10 0.22
N VAL A 39 0.29 -5.00 -0.56
CA VAL A 39 -0.05 -4.77 -1.98
C VAL A 39 -0.99 -3.58 -2.12
N VAL A 40 -2.04 -3.51 -1.30
CA VAL A 40 -3.01 -2.42 -1.32
C VAL A 40 -2.35 -1.10 -0.89
N ARG A 41 -1.49 -1.09 0.13
CA ARG A 41 -0.74 0.11 0.53
C ARG A 41 0.13 0.65 -0.60
N GLU A 42 0.86 -0.23 -1.27
CA GLU A 42 1.71 0.16 -2.40
C GLU A 42 0.88 0.72 -3.58
N ALA A 43 -0.25 0.08 -3.90
CA ALA A 43 -1.15 0.58 -4.94
C ALA A 43 -1.75 1.95 -4.59
N LEU A 44 -2.13 2.16 -3.32
CA LEU A 44 -2.60 3.46 -2.82
C LEU A 44 -1.50 4.53 -2.92
N ASP A 45 -0.28 4.22 -2.51
CA ASP A 45 0.86 5.13 -2.63
C ASP A 45 1.10 5.54 -4.08
N GLN A 46 1.09 4.58 -5.02
CA GLN A 46 1.25 4.84 -6.45
C GLN A 46 0.11 5.69 -7.01
N PHE A 47 -1.13 5.39 -6.63
CA PHE A 47 -2.31 6.16 -7.06
C PHE A 47 -2.30 7.59 -6.52
N ILE A 48 -1.94 7.78 -5.25
CA ILE A 48 -1.81 9.13 -4.66
C ILE A 48 -0.69 9.89 -5.36
N GLN A 49 0.44 9.25 -5.66
CA GLN A 49 1.56 9.87 -6.37
C GLN A 49 1.18 10.29 -7.79
N SER A 50 0.42 9.45 -8.52
CA SER A 50 -0.02 9.80 -9.87
C SER A 50 -0.99 10.98 -9.89
N GLN A 51 -1.82 11.12 -8.85
CA GLN A 51 -2.80 12.20 -8.73
C GLN A 51 -2.21 13.52 -8.21
N THR A 52 -1.15 13.45 -7.39
CA THR A 52 -0.56 14.65 -6.76
C THR A 52 0.58 15.28 -7.55
N GLY A 53 1.04 14.66 -8.65
CA GLY A 53 1.89 15.29 -9.66
C GLY A 53 3.16 15.97 -9.16
N THR A 54 3.68 15.63 -7.97
CA THR A 54 4.77 16.37 -7.34
C THR A 54 5.95 15.48 -6.96
N LYS A 55 7.06 15.80 -7.63
CA LYS A 55 8.45 15.49 -7.31
C LYS A 55 8.70 15.54 -5.80
N LYS A 56 9.42 14.53 -5.30
CA LYS A 56 10.10 14.48 -3.99
C LYS A 56 10.26 15.87 -3.33
N THR A 57 9.44 16.18 -2.35
CA THR A 57 9.92 17.00 -1.24
C THR A 57 10.35 16.05 -0.14
N ALA A 58 11.67 15.91 -0.04
CA ALA A 58 12.35 15.20 1.03
C ALA A 58 11.73 15.59 2.38
N SER A 59 11.22 14.59 3.12
CA SER A 59 10.91 14.75 4.53
C SER A 59 12.23 15.01 5.25
N ALA A 60 12.39 16.29 5.58
CA ALA A 60 13.39 16.89 6.43
C ALA A 60 13.83 16.01 7.62
N LYS A 61 15.15 15.92 7.75
CA LYS A 61 15.93 15.94 9.00
C LYS A 61 15.08 16.09 10.27
N ARG A 62 14.89 15.00 11.03
CA ARG A 62 14.63 15.10 12.48
C ARG A 62 15.93 15.60 13.13
N ARG A 63 15.80 16.74 13.80
CA ARG A 63 16.83 17.42 14.60
C ARG A 63 17.36 16.53 15.71
#